data_AF-A0A3D1TNI5-F1
#
_entry.id   AF-A0A3D1TNI5-F1
#
_cell.length_a   1.000
_cell.length_b   1.000
_cell.length_c   1.000
_cell.angle_alpha   90.00
_cell.angle_beta   90.00
_cell.angle_gamma   90.00
#
_symmetry.space_group_name_H-M   'P 1'
#
loop_
_entity.id
_entity.type
_entity.pdbx_description
1 polymer ?
#
loop_
_entity_poly.entity_id
_entity_poly.type
_entity_poly.pdbx_seq_one_letter_code
_entity_poly.pdbx_strand_id
1 'polypeptide(L)' 'MATRNLVINDPVGIHARPAAMFAQAVTASGQTVTIAKEGGNAVPAGSILSIMGLGIKQGDTV' A
#
# COMPACT_ATOMS: atom_id res chain seq x y z
N MET A 1 -6.66 7.22 -15.63
CA MET A 1 -6.34 6.90 -14.23
C MET A 1 -6.78 5.46 -13.98
N ALA A 2 -5.90 4.62 -13.45
CA ALA A 2 -6.19 3.21 -13.21
C ALA A 2 -6.27 2.95 -11.71
N THR A 3 -7.29 2.23 -11.28
CA THR A 3 -7.50 1.81 -9.89
C THR A 3 -7.62 0.30 -9.85
N ARG A 4 -7.09 -0.33 -8.80
CA ARG A 4 -7.25 -1.76 -8.53
C ARG A 4 -7.57 -1.93 -7.06
N ASN A 5 -8.52 -2.80 -6.76
CA ASN A 5 -8.87 -3.20 -5.41
C ASN A 5 -8.48 -4.66 -5.21
N LEU A 6 -7.82 -4.96 -4.10
CA LEU A 6 -7.36 -6.31 -3.79
C LEU A 6 -7.40 -6.59 -2.29
N VAL A 7 -7.64 -7.86 -1.95
CA VAL A 7 -7.63 -8.32 -0.56
C VAL A 7 -6.22 -8.77 -0.19
N ILE A 8 -5.71 -8.31 0.94
CA ILE A 8 -4.41 -8.71 1.45
C ILE A 8 -4.49 -10.08 2.12
N ASN A 9 -3.79 -11.05 1.55
CA ASN A 9 -3.80 -12.42 2.05
C ASN A 9 -2.59 -12.77 2.94
N ASP A 10 -1.58 -11.90 2.99
CA ASP A 10 -0.40 -12.11 3.86
C ASP A 10 -0.85 -12.14 5.33
N PRO A 11 -0.52 -13.20 6.10
CA PRO A 11 -0.93 -13.33 7.51
C PRO A 11 -0.50 -12.17 8.41
N VAL A 12 0.59 -11.47 8.06
CA VAL A 12 1.13 -10.34 8.81
C VAL A 12 0.68 -8.99 8.22
N GLY A 13 -0.06 -9.01 7.10
CA GLY A 13 -0.47 -7.81 6.37
C GLY A 13 0.69 -7.12 5.64
N ILE A 14 0.56 -5.82 5.38
CA ILE A 14 1.65 -5.06 4.74
C ILE A 14 2.60 -4.52 5.82
N HIS A 15 3.49 -5.39 6.28
CA HIS A 15 4.57 -5.03 7.20
C HIS A 15 5.77 -4.38 6.48
N ALA A 16 6.86 -4.10 7.21
CA ALA A 16 8.01 -3.34 6.69
C ALA A 16 8.61 -3.85 5.37
N ARG A 17 8.69 -5.18 5.16
CA ARG A 17 9.29 -5.76 3.95
C ARG A 17 8.44 -5.54 2.70
N PRO A 18 7.16 -5.99 2.62
CA PRO A 18 6.32 -5.71 1.46
C PRO A 18 6.06 -4.21 1.27
N ALA A 19 5.96 -3.42 2.35
CA ALA A 19 5.85 -1.96 2.26
C ALA A 19 7.07 -1.32 1.56
N ALA A 20 8.29 -1.74 1.93
CA ALA A 20 9.52 -1.25 1.30
C ALA A 20 9.56 -1.60 -0.19
N MET A 21 9.25 -2.85 -0.54
CA MET A 21 9.23 -3.31 -1.93
C MET A 21 8.22 -2.54 -2.77
N PHE A 22 7.01 -2.32 -2.25
CA PHE A 22 5.98 -1.56 -2.94
C PHE A 22 6.37 -0.09 -3.14
N ALA A 23 6.89 0.57 -2.09
CA ALA A 23 7.37 1.94 -2.18
C ALA A 23 8.52 2.11 -3.19
N GLN A 24 9.44 1.15 -3.24
CA GLN A 24 10.53 1.12 -4.22
C GLN A 24 9.99 0.96 -5.65
N ALA A 25 9.04 0.04 -5.87
CA ALA A 25 8.42 -0.14 -7.18
C ALA A 25 7.67 1.11 -7.66
N VAL A 26 6.93 1.77 -6.76
CA VAL A 26 6.26 3.05 -7.06
C VAL A 26 7.28 4.11 -7.44
N THR A 27 8.34 4.26 -6.65
CA THR A 27 9.40 5.24 -6.92
C THR A 27 10.08 4.98 -8.26
N ALA A 28 10.43 3.72 -8.55
CA ALA A 28 11.05 3.32 -9.80
C ALA A 28 10.14 3.52 -11.02
N SER A 29 8.81 3.47 -10.83
CA SER A 29 7.86 3.71 -11.92
C SER A 29 7.81 5.17 -12.38
N GLY A 30 8.25 6.12 -11.55
CA GLY A 30 8.12 7.56 -11.82
C GLY A 30 6.68 8.11 -11.75
N GLN A 31 5.70 7.27 -11.40
CA GLN A 31 4.29 7.64 -11.39
C GLN A 31 3.83 8.09 -10.00
N THR A 32 2.88 9.01 -9.97
CA THR A 32 2.14 9.35 -8.75
C THR A 32 1.15 8.23 -8.43
N VAL A 33 1.49 7.39 -7.44
CA VAL A 33 0.64 6.30 -6.96
C VAL A 33 0.20 6.56 -5.52
N THR A 34 -1.07 6.32 -5.23
CA THR A 34 -1.63 6.34 -3.89
C THR A 34 -2.16 4.95 -3.52
N ILE A 35 -2.27 4.70 -2.21
CA ILE A 35 -2.87 3.49 -1.64
C ILE A 35 -3.77 3.90 -0.48
N ALA A 36 -4.88 3.20 -0.30
CA ALA A 36 -5.80 3.40 0.80
C ALA A 36 -6.29 2.03 1.29
N LYS A 37 -6.67 1.93 2.56
CA LYS A 37 -7.58 0.87 2.99
C LYS A 37 -9.00 1.24 2.54
N GLU A 38 -9.85 0.25 2.25
CA GLU A 38 -11.25 0.50 1.91
C GLU A 38 -11.96 1.40 2.94
N GLY A 39 -12.61 2.46 2.44
CA GLY A 39 -13.25 3.49 3.27
C GLY A 39 -12.29 4.47 3.99
N GLY A 40 -10.97 4.32 3.81
CA GLY A 40 -9.95 5.15 4.42
C GLY A 40 -9.39 6.25 3.49
N ASN A 41 -8.52 7.09 4.06
CA ASN A 41 -7.84 8.14 3.31
C ASN A 41 -6.65 7.58 2.53
N ALA A 42 -6.51 8.01 1.28
CA ALA A 42 -5.37 7.66 0.45
C ALA A 42 -4.09 8.35 0.94
N VAL A 43 -2.99 7.60 0.93
CA VAL A 43 -1.64 8.11 1.24
C VAL A 43 -0.69 7.88 0.06
N PRO A 44 0.43 8.61 -0.04
CA PRO A 44 1.43 8.39 -1.06
C PRO A 44 2.03 6.98 -0.96
N ALA A 45 1.96 6.20 -2.04
CA ALA A 45 2.47 4.83 -2.05
C ALA A 45 3.99 4.76 -2.26
N GLY A 46 4.66 5.88 -2.56
CA GLY A 46 6.14 5.96 -2.62
C GLY A 46 6.82 6.07 -1.25
N SER A 47 6.06 6.12 -0.16
CA SER A 47 6.59 6.29 1.20
C SER A 47 6.29 5.04 2.05
N ILE A 48 7.34 4.33 2.44
CA ILE A 48 7.23 3.16 3.33
C ILE A 48 6.52 3.52 4.66
N LEU A 49 6.83 4.70 5.22
CA LEU A 49 6.24 5.15 6.48
C LEU A 49 4.74 5.42 6.33
N SER A 50 4.34 6.01 5.19
CA SER A 50 2.93 6.26 4.89
C SER A 50 2.15 4.96 4.74
N ILE A 51 2.70 3.97 4.03
CA ILE A 51 2.08 2.65 3.87
C ILE A 51 1.93 1.94 5.21
N MET A 52 3.00 1.86 6.01
CA MET A 52 2.95 1.20 7.31
C MET A 52 1.98 1.91 8.27
N GLY A 53 1.85 3.23 8.17
CA GLY A 53 0.90 4.02 8.96
C GLY A 53 -0.57 3.68 8.68
N LEU A 54 -0.89 3.06 7.53
CA LEU A 54 -2.25 2.57 7.26
C LEU A 54 -2.63 1.34 8.09
N GLY A 55 -1.64 0.65 8.68
CA GLY A 55 -1.90 -0.52 9.52
C GLY A 55 -2.66 -1.64 8.80
N ILE A 56 -2.34 -1.88 7.52
CA ILE A 56 -3.03 -2.85 6.65
C ILE A 56 -2.76 -4.27 7.14
N LYS A 57 -3.84 -5.01 7.42
CA LYS A 57 -3.83 -6.38 7.96
C LYS A 57 -4.30 -7.40 6.93
N GLN A 58 -4.12 -8.68 7.24
CA GLN A 58 -4.76 -9.76 6.50
C GLN A 58 -6.28 -9.53 6.43
N GLY A 59 -6.87 -9.75 5.27
CA GLY A 59 -8.30 -9.59 5.00
C GLY A 59 -8.73 -8.17 4.67
N ASP A 60 -7.85 -7.17 4.84
CA ASP A 60 -8.15 -5.80 4.44
C ASP A 60 -8.18 -5.68 2.91
N THR A 61 -9.20 -5.00 2.38
CA THR A 61 -9.23 -4.52 1.00
C THR A 61 -8.44 -3.22 0.90
N VAL A 62 -7.56 -3.13 -0.09
CA VAL A 62 -6.79 -1.93 -0.46
C VAL A 62 -6.94 -1.60 -1.93
#